data_AF-A0A0A1WHM3-F1
#
_entry.id   AF-A0A0A1WHM3-F1
#
_cell.length_a   1.000
_cell.length_b   1.000
_cell.length_c   1.000
_cell.angle_alpha   90.00
_cell.angle_beta   90.00
_cell.angle_gamma   90.00
#
_symmetry.space_group_name_H-M   'P 1'
#
loop_
_entity.id
_entity.type
_entity.pdbx_description
1 polymer ?
#
loop_
_entity_poly.entity_id
_entity_poly.type
_entity_poly.pdbx_seq_one_letter_code
_entity_poly.pdbx_strand_id
1 'polypeptide(L)'
;MNMRSTLNHYLIMLTSWLLYKLLPCFLSGVVTHTRQIETLKKASERAPGIPLIFLPLHRSHLDYIMVTFILTNNDIRSPLVAAGDNLQIPVFGGLLRGLGAFFIKRKIDPVVGKKDILYRAILQQYIQHSLKMSHNVEFFIEGGRTRTGKPCMPKGGILSVIVNAFMDRSIPDALLVPVSVNYERLVDGNFVREQKGEKKVPESFWKAMSGIWKTLHSKYGLMRIDFNEPYSIKELVQSYNKVATGDSQFKVYQPSERKLQHNQSTSSLYGTDVVCEEHRTLIDSISREVVYDCASATSVMSTNALAFLMLTQFRKGALATNVALALDSLRNRLKGRKDMAFAGDSLHIVNYSADLLGEGLITRTQDERGQTHLKPVQSTEALIELSYYSNMLTPHFALQSVLMITFHQLLLVSADDKATASYRFSVNKYSF
;
A
#
# COMPACT_ATOMS: atom_id res chain seq x y z
N MET A 1 -24.17 10.62 16.25
CA MET A 1 -22.94 10.20 15.54
C MET A 1 -22.09 11.43 15.28
N ASN A 2 -20.78 11.41 15.56
CA ASN A 2 -19.90 12.60 15.55
C ASN A 2 -18.96 12.60 14.32
N MET A 3 -19.54 12.35 13.13
CA MET A 3 -18.83 12.31 11.84
C MET A 3 -18.73 13.74 11.31
N ARG A 4 -17.65 14.43 11.66
CA ARG A 4 -17.36 15.80 11.21
C ARG A 4 -15.85 16.02 11.14
N SER A 5 -15.44 16.77 10.13
CA SER A 5 -14.12 17.39 10.02
C SER A 5 -14.25 18.88 10.37
N THR A 6 -13.23 19.45 11.02
CA THR A 6 -13.18 20.88 11.40
C THR A 6 -11.92 21.51 10.82
N LEU A 7 -11.70 21.27 9.53
CA LEU A 7 -10.53 21.72 8.77
C LEU A 7 -10.20 23.18 9.10
N ASN A 8 -9.03 23.42 9.69
CA ASN A 8 -8.57 24.73 10.12
C ASN A 8 -7.23 25.06 9.45
N HIS A 9 -7.23 26.10 8.62
CA HIS A 9 -6.05 26.50 7.85
C HIS A 9 -4.85 26.84 8.73
N TYR A 10 -5.04 27.61 9.80
CA TYR A 10 -3.95 27.98 10.72
C TYR A 10 -3.34 26.75 11.40
N LEU A 11 -4.18 25.76 11.74
CA LEU A 11 -3.71 24.52 12.35
C LEU A 11 -2.90 23.69 11.35
N ILE A 12 -3.34 23.62 10.09
CA ILE A 12 -2.62 22.94 9.01
C ILE A 12 -1.26 23.60 8.79
N MET A 13 -1.19 24.94 8.73
CA MET A 13 0.07 25.65 8.58
C MET A 13 1.01 25.44 9.78
N LEU A 14 0.48 25.52 11.00
CA LEU A 14 1.26 25.30 12.22
C LEU A 14 1.83 23.87 12.29
N THR A 15 1.00 22.87 11.97
CA THR A 15 1.43 21.48 11.94
C THR A 15 2.41 21.20 10.82
N SER A 16 2.23 21.81 9.64
CA SER A 16 3.22 21.74 8.56
C SER A 16 4.57 22.31 9.01
N TRP A 17 4.59 23.50 9.61
CA TRP A 17 5.81 24.10 10.14
C TRP A 17 6.47 23.22 11.21
N LEU A 18 5.68 22.64 12.12
CA LEU A 18 6.17 21.73 13.14
C LEU A 18 6.78 20.47 12.54
N LEU A 19 6.10 19.83 11.58
CA LEU A 19 6.59 18.65 10.88
C LEU A 19 7.89 18.96 10.13
N TYR A 20 7.99 20.10 9.46
CA TYR A 20 9.20 20.53 8.78
C TYR A 20 10.42 20.60 9.73
N LYS A 21 10.20 20.95 11.01
CA LYS A 21 11.25 20.95 12.04
C LYS A 21 11.52 19.57 12.64
N LEU A 22 10.50 18.72 12.79
CA LEU A 22 10.62 17.43 13.46
C LEU A 22 11.08 16.29 12.53
N LEU A 23 10.74 16.32 11.24
CA LEU A 23 11.07 15.25 10.29
C LEU A 23 12.58 14.95 10.23
N PRO A 24 13.49 15.95 10.17
CA PRO A 24 14.94 15.70 10.16
C PRO A 24 15.48 15.01 11.42
N CYS A 25 14.73 14.99 12.52
CA CYS A 25 15.16 14.32 13.75
C CYS A 25 15.17 12.79 13.60
N PHE A 26 14.28 12.22 12.76
CA PHE A 26 14.09 10.77 12.67
C PHE A 26 14.10 10.20 11.24
N LEU A 27 13.83 11.01 10.22
CA LEU A 27 13.98 10.65 8.81
C LEU A 27 15.22 11.31 8.23
N SER A 28 15.96 10.57 7.43
CA SER A 28 17.07 11.11 6.63
C SER A 28 16.58 11.97 5.47
N GLY A 29 15.35 11.71 5.00
CA GLY A 29 14.71 12.54 3.98
C GLY A 29 13.34 12.00 3.60
N VAL A 30 12.55 12.87 2.96
CA VAL A 30 11.28 12.51 2.32
C VAL A 30 11.42 12.88 0.85
N VAL A 31 11.27 11.90 -0.03
CA VAL A 31 11.45 12.08 -1.47
C VAL A 31 10.11 11.91 -2.16
N THR A 32 9.83 12.87 -3.04
CA THR A 32 8.68 12.82 -3.94
C THR A 32 9.11 13.35 -5.30
N HIS A 33 8.55 12.79 -6.36
CA HIS A 33 8.91 13.20 -7.71
C HIS A 33 8.21 14.51 -8.08
N THR A 34 8.98 15.57 -8.37
CA THR A 34 8.43 16.91 -8.69
C THR A 34 7.42 16.89 -9.84
N ARG A 35 7.71 16.14 -10.91
CA ARG A 35 6.76 16.01 -12.04
C ARG A 35 5.40 15.43 -11.64
N GLN A 36 5.34 14.54 -10.65
CA GLN A 36 4.07 13.99 -10.19
C GLN A 36 3.23 15.07 -9.52
N ILE A 37 3.85 15.91 -8.69
CA ILE A 37 3.20 17.07 -8.07
C ILE A 37 2.72 18.06 -9.14
N GLU A 38 3.54 18.35 -10.14
CA GLU A 38 3.13 19.20 -11.26
C GLU A 38 1.94 18.62 -12.04
N THR A 39 1.90 17.30 -12.24
CA THR A 39 0.75 16.61 -12.85
C THR A 39 -0.52 16.79 -12.01
N LEU A 40 -0.43 16.69 -10.68
CA LEU A 40 -1.57 16.95 -9.79
C LEU A 40 -2.06 18.40 -9.88
N LYS A 41 -1.15 19.37 -9.92
CA LYS A 41 -1.49 20.80 -10.10
C LYS A 41 -2.20 21.02 -11.44
N LYS A 42 -1.63 20.51 -12.53
CA LYS A 42 -2.21 20.60 -13.88
C LYS A 42 -3.58 19.93 -13.96
N ALA A 43 -3.77 18.78 -13.30
CA ALA A 43 -5.05 18.10 -13.24
C ALA A 43 -6.10 18.95 -12.50
N SER A 44 -5.72 19.56 -11.37
CA SER A 44 -6.59 20.49 -10.62
C SER A 44 -6.93 21.77 -11.41
N GLU A 45 -6.02 22.27 -12.24
CA GLU A 45 -6.22 23.47 -13.07
C GLU A 45 -7.09 23.21 -14.29
N ARG A 46 -6.90 22.06 -14.96
CA ARG A 46 -7.69 21.67 -16.15
C ARG A 46 -9.16 21.41 -15.82
N ALA A 47 -9.43 20.94 -14.61
CA ALA A 47 -10.75 20.51 -14.17
C ALA A 47 -11.17 21.24 -12.89
N PRO A 48 -11.37 22.58 -12.94
CA PRO A 48 -11.71 23.36 -11.75
C PRO A 48 -13.04 22.87 -11.16
N GLY A 49 -13.03 22.59 -9.86
CA GLY A 49 -14.21 22.08 -9.14
C GLY A 49 -14.36 20.55 -9.15
N ILE A 50 -13.51 19.81 -9.88
CA ILE A 50 -13.47 18.34 -9.80
C ILE A 50 -12.55 17.94 -8.63
N PRO A 51 -13.04 17.18 -7.64
CA PRO A 51 -12.24 16.80 -6.46
C PRO A 51 -11.19 15.74 -6.79
N LEU A 52 -10.01 15.85 -6.16
CA LEU A 52 -8.97 14.82 -6.16
C LEU A 52 -9.20 13.84 -5.01
N ILE A 53 -9.17 12.55 -5.32
CA ILE A 53 -9.40 11.44 -4.39
C ILE A 53 -8.10 10.66 -4.23
N PHE A 54 -7.38 10.88 -3.14
CA PHE A 54 -6.11 10.21 -2.87
C PHE A 54 -6.34 8.81 -2.27
N LEU A 55 -5.75 7.81 -2.91
CA LEU A 55 -5.91 6.39 -2.60
C LEU A 55 -4.57 5.73 -2.21
N PRO A 56 -4.02 6.06 -1.04
CA PRO A 56 -2.78 5.45 -0.57
C PRO A 56 -2.93 3.97 -0.20
N LEU A 57 -1.88 3.20 -0.45
CA LEU A 57 -1.64 1.95 0.29
C LEU A 57 -1.13 2.28 1.69
N HIS A 58 -1.54 1.50 2.68
CA HIS A 58 -1.31 1.81 4.08
C HIS A 58 -0.21 0.94 4.66
N ARG A 59 0.86 1.56 5.17
CA ARG A 59 1.98 0.90 5.86
C ARG A 59 2.16 1.43 7.29
N SER A 60 1.99 2.74 7.52
CA SER A 60 2.26 3.40 8.80
C SER A 60 1.22 4.48 9.13
N HIS A 61 1.05 4.80 10.41
CA HIS A 61 0.31 5.99 10.82
C HIS A 61 0.91 7.31 10.31
N LEU A 62 2.15 7.30 9.85
CA LEU A 62 2.78 8.45 9.23
C LEU A 62 2.26 8.71 7.81
N ASP A 63 1.63 7.74 7.14
CA ASP A 63 1.23 7.87 5.72
C ASP A 63 0.30 9.08 5.48
N TYR A 64 -0.82 9.17 6.20
CA TYR A 64 -1.79 10.25 6.00
C TYR A 64 -1.27 11.62 6.43
N ILE A 65 -0.37 11.64 7.42
CA ILE A 65 0.30 12.88 7.87
C ILE A 65 1.18 13.39 6.73
N MET A 66 1.96 12.51 6.12
CA MET A 66 2.94 12.88 5.10
C MET A 66 2.31 13.19 3.75
N VAL A 67 1.25 12.48 3.36
CA VAL A 67 0.46 12.82 2.17
C VAL A 67 -0.11 14.22 2.33
N THR A 68 -0.79 14.50 3.44
CA THR A 68 -1.35 15.85 3.73
C THR A 68 -0.25 16.92 3.79
N PHE A 69 0.89 16.63 4.42
CA PHE A 69 2.04 17.52 4.51
C PHE A 69 2.60 17.88 3.13
N ILE A 70 2.81 16.91 2.24
CA ILE A 70 3.35 17.18 0.91
C ILE A 70 2.36 17.98 0.07
N LEU A 71 1.07 17.62 0.08
CA LEU A 71 0.04 18.34 -0.66
C LEU A 71 -0.02 19.81 -0.23
N THR A 72 -0.08 20.04 1.09
CA THR A 72 -0.16 21.40 1.67
C THR A 72 1.06 22.24 1.31
N ASN A 73 2.28 21.69 1.41
CA ASN A 73 3.51 22.43 1.08
C ASN A 73 3.75 22.60 -0.42
N ASN A 74 2.89 22.02 -1.26
CA ASN A 74 2.92 22.20 -2.70
C ASN A 74 1.64 22.89 -3.19
N ASP A 75 0.98 23.71 -2.38
CA ASP A 75 -0.22 24.49 -2.77
C ASP A 75 -1.40 23.65 -3.28
N ILE A 76 -1.42 22.35 -2.96
CA ILE A 76 -2.56 21.49 -3.26
C ILE A 76 -3.44 21.45 -2.01
N ARG A 77 -4.75 21.67 -2.20
CA ARG A 77 -5.72 21.71 -1.12
C ARG A 77 -5.67 20.41 -0.29
N SER A 78 -5.50 20.56 1.02
CA SER A 78 -5.50 19.44 1.98
C SER A 78 -6.75 18.58 1.85
N PRO A 79 -6.63 17.24 1.82
CA PRO A 79 -7.76 16.35 1.73
C PRO A 79 -8.51 16.20 3.05
N LEU A 80 -9.77 15.81 2.96
CA LEU A 80 -10.54 15.26 4.08
C LEU A 80 -10.15 13.79 4.25
N VAL A 81 -9.59 13.44 5.40
CA VAL A 81 -9.01 12.10 5.64
C VAL A 81 -10.03 11.20 6.34
N ALA A 82 -10.35 10.05 5.75
CA ALA A 82 -11.18 9.04 6.40
C ALA A 82 -10.37 8.27 7.46
N ALA A 83 -10.63 8.54 8.75
CA ALA A 83 -9.90 7.95 9.86
C ALA A 83 -10.76 6.95 10.65
N GLY A 84 -10.19 5.83 11.10
CA GLY A 84 -10.90 4.90 11.98
C GLY A 84 -11.17 5.52 13.36
N ASP A 85 -12.34 5.24 13.94
CA ASP A 85 -12.73 5.67 15.30
C ASP A 85 -11.73 5.26 16.40
N ASN A 86 -10.96 4.19 16.18
CA ASN A 86 -9.87 3.76 17.04
C ASN A 86 -8.72 4.77 17.18
N LEU A 87 -8.66 5.79 16.32
CA LEU A 87 -7.69 6.89 16.38
C LEU A 87 -8.22 8.12 17.13
N GLN A 88 -9.45 8.06 17.64
CA GLN A 88 -10.01 9.13 18.45
C GLN A 88 -9.49 9.08 19.90
N ILE A 89 -8.17 9.19 20.05
CA ILE A 89 -7.50 9.32 21.34
C ILE A 89 -7.71 10.76 21.85
N PRO A 90 -7.89 11.00 23.17
CA PRO A 90 -7.97 12.34 23.74
C PRO A 90 -6.82 13.24 23.24
N VAL A 91 -7.11 14.52 22.99
CA VAL A 91 -6.20 15.53 22.38
C VAL A 91 -5.91 15.27 20.89
N PHE A 92 -5.34 14.11 20.52
CA PHE A 92 -5.00 13.79 19.13
C PHE A 92 -6.22 13.76 18.21
N GLY A 93 -7.36 13.26 18.69
CA GLY A 93 -8.59 13.22 17.90
C GLY A 93 -9.12 14.61 17.55
N GLY A 94 -8.89 15.62 18.39
CA GLY A 94 -9.25 17.01 18.11
C GLY A 94 -8.31 17.64 17.08
N LEU A 95 -7.00 17.43 17.24
CA LEU A 95 -5.98 17.85 16.28
C LEU A 95 -6.25 17.26 14.90
N LEU A 96 -6.45 15.94 14.80
CA LEU A 96 -6.72 15.25 13.53
C LEU A 96 -7.98 15.79 12.84
N ARG A 97 -9.05 16.09 13.60
CA ARG A 97 -10.26 16.75 13.03
C ARG A 97 -9.95 18.12 12.46
N GLY A 98 -9.11 18.89 13.16
CA GLY A 98 -8.64 20.18 12.70
C GLY A 98 -7.76 20.10 11.44
N LEU A 99 -7.08 18.97 11.22
CA LEU A 99 -6.28 18.70 10.03
C LEU A 99 -7.08 18.10 8.86
N GLY A 100 -8.38 17.84 9.04
CA GLY A 100 -9.24 17.35 7.97
C GLY A 100 -9.83 15.95 8.22
N ALA A 101 -9.46 15.27 9.31
CA ALA A 101 -9.93 13.93 9.57
C ALA A 101 -11.43 13.88 9.93
N PHE A 102 -12.15 12.96 9.31
CA PHE A 102 -13.50 12.56 9.74
C PHE A 102 -13.48 11.10 10.17
N PHE A 103 -14.05 10.84 11.34
CA PHE A 103 -13.98 9.51 11.96
C PHE A 103 -15.10 8.59 11.46
N ILE A 104 -14.70 7.39 11.02
CA ILE A 104 -15.56 6.31 10.56
C ILE A 104 -15.44 5.10 11.48
N LYS A 105 -16.56 4.40 11.71
CA LYS A 105 -16.58 3.14 12.44
C LYS A 105 -15.86 2.05 11.65
N ARG A 106 -15.01 1.27 12.31
CA ARG A 106 -14.32 0.13 11.69
C ARG A 106 -15.25 -1.07 11.44
N LYS A 107 -16.29 -1.22 12.27
CA LYS A 107 -17.40 -2.14 12.06
C LYS A 107 -18.67 -1.32 11.90
N ILE A 108 -19.24 -1.34 10.70
CA ILE A 108 -20.49 -0.63 10.42
C ILE A 108 -21.67 -1.31 11.13
N ASP A 109 -21.61 -2.63 11.30
CA ASP A 109 -22.69 -3.41 11.88
C ASP A 109 -22.43 -3.67 13.38
N PRO A 110 -23.22 -3.07 14.30
CA PRO A 110 -23.03 -3.20 15.75
C PRO A 110 -23.38 -4.60 16.26
N VAL A 111 -24.19 -5.36 15.52
CA VAL A 111 -24.56 -6.75 15.81
C VAL A 111 -24.37 -7.55 14.52
N VAL A 112 -23.77 -8.74 14.62
CA VAL A 112 -23.64 -9.67 13.48
C VAL A 112 -25.04 -9.92 12.91
N GLY A 113 -25.29 -9.44 11.69
CA GLY A 113 -26.57 -9.59 11.00
C GLY A 113 -27.50 -8.36 10.99
N LYS A 114 -27.20 -7.26 11.71
CA LYS A 114 -28.02 -6.03 11.68
C LYS A 114 -27.25 -4.85 11.11
N LYS A 115 -27.66 -4.41 9.92
CA LYS A 115 -27.07 -3.28 9.21
C LYS A 115 -27.42 -1.95 9.86
N ASP A 116 -26.43 -1.11 10.14
CA ASP A 116 -26.65 0.28 10.60
C ASP A 116 -26.98 1.17 9.39
N ILE A 117 -28.24 1.11 8.93
CA ILE A 117 -28.73 1.85 7.76
C ILE A 117 -28.52 3.36 7.94
N LEU A 118 -28.76 3.87 9.15
CA LEU A 118 -28.60 5.28 9.47
C LEU A 118 -27.14 5.73 9.34
N TYR A 119 -26.19 4.96 9.89
CA TYR A 119 -24.77 5.28 9.75
C TYR A 119 -24.34 5.32 8.28
N ARG A 120 -24.79 4.34 7.48
CA ARG A 120 -24.47 4.27 6.05
C ARG A 120 -25.03 5.46 5.28
N ALA A 121 -26.28 5.84 5.54
CA ALA A 121 -26.89 7.03 4.94
C ALA A 121 -26.14 8.31 5.31
N ILE A 122 -25.73 8.46 6.57
CA ILE A 122 -24.93 9.60 7.04
C ILE A 122 -23.56 9.63 6.35
N LEU A 123 -22.84 8.50 6.29
CA LEU A 123 -21.54 8.41 5.62
C LEU A 123 -21.65 8.77 4.13
N GLN A 124 -22.68 8.22 3.46
CA GLN A 124 -22.96 8.49 2.06
C GLN A 124 -23.23 9.99 1.83
N GLN A 125 -24.13 10.59 2.62
CA GLN A 125 -24.45 12.01 2.48
C GLN A 125 -23.28 12.92 2.83
N TYR A 126 -22.48 12.57 3.84
CA TYR A 126 -21.29 13.34 4.21
C TYR A 126 -20.27 13.39 3.07
N ILE A 127 -19.88 12.23 2.52
CA ILE A 127 -18.93 12.15 1.40
C ILE A 127 -19.50 12.86 0.17
N GLN A 128 -20.77 12.57 -0.20
CA GLN A 128 -21.41 13.19 -1.36
C GLN A 128 -21.46 14.72 -1.23
N HIS A 129 -21.76 15.25 -0.04
CA HIS A 129 -21.75 16.69 0.21
C HIS A 129 -20.33 17.27 0.11
N SER A 130 -19.33 16.60 0.69
CA SER A 130 -17.92 17.01 0.58
C SER A 130 -17.45 17.08 -0.89
N LEU A 131 -17.79 16.08 -1.69
CA LEU A 131 -17.43 16.03 -3.11
C LEU A 131 -18.14 17.14 -3.92
N LYS A 132 -19.41 17.43 -3.63
CA LYS A 132 -20.16 18.53 -4.25
C LYS A 132 -19.55 19.91 -3.96
N MET A 133 -18.94 20.07 -2.78
CA MET A 133 -18.20 21.26 -2.39
C MET A 133 -16.74 21.24 -2.91
N SER A 134 -16.40 20.30 -3.79
CA SER A 134 -15.07 20.14 -4.39
C SER A 134 -13.96 19.96 -3.33
N HIS A 135 -14.26 19.33 -2.20
CA HIS A 135 -13.22 18.93 -1.25
C HIS A 135 -12.49 17.69 -1.77
N ASN A 136 -11.16 17.74 -1.70
CA ASN A 136 -10.32 16.57 -1.88
C ASN A 136 -10.58 15.58 -0.75
N VAL A 137 -10.49 14.29 -1.02
CA VAL A 137 -10.72 13.22 -0.02
C VAL A 137 -9.55 12.25 -0.07
N GLU A 138 -9.13 11.78 1.10
CA GLU A 138 -8.11 10.74 1.24
C GLU A 138 -8.68 9.56 2.03
N PHE A 139 -8.51 8.35 1.50
CA PHE A 139 -8.80 7.14 2.26
C PHE A 139 -7.95 5.97 1.81
N PHE A 140 -7.65 5.07 2.74
CA PHE A 140 -6.89 3.87 2.46
C PHE A 140 -7.79 2.81 1.83
N ILE A 141 -7.56 2.49 0.56
CA ILE A 141 -8.35 1.51 -0.18
C ILE A 141 -8.28 0.11 0.45
N GLU A 142 -7.19 -0.23 1.14
CA GLU A 142 -7.01 -1.50 1.87
C GLU A 142 -7.80 -1.55 3.21
N GLY A 143 -8.20 -0.38 3.73
CA GLY A 143 -8.89 -0.21 5.00
C GLY A 143 -8.06 -0.49 6.26
N GLY A 144 -6.74 -0.69 6.13
CA GLY A 144 -5.82 -0.86 7.26
C GLY A 144 -4.39 -1.10 6.80
N ARG A 145 -3.41 -0.90 7.71
CA ARG A 145 -1.99 -1.06 7.34
C ARG A 145 -1.68 -2.52 6.94
N THR A 146 -0.81 -2.74 5.97
CA THR A 146 -0.30 -4.07 5.69
C THR A 146 0.53 -4.60 6.85
N ARG A 147 0.33 -5.87 7.20
CA ARG A 147 1.10 -6.57 8.25
C ARG A 147 2.24 -7.37 7.68
N THR A 148 2.17 -7.70 6.38
CA THR A 148 3.10 -8.59 5.69
C THR A 148 4.00 -7.84 4.70
N GLY A 149 3.77 -6.55 4.48
CA GLY A 149 4.49 -5.75 3.48
C GLY A 149 3.93 -5.92 2.05
N LYS A 150 2.98 -6.84 1.86
CA LYS A 150 2.25 -7.05 0.60
C LYS A 150 1.00 -6.16 0.54
N PRO A 151 0.58 -5.72 -0.66
CA PRO A 151 -0.72 -5.10 -0.83
C PRO A 151 -1.83 -6.02 -0.33
N CYS A 152 -2.79 -5.45 0.36
CA CYS A 152 -4.01 -6.09 0.84
C CYS A 152 -5.12 -5.98 -0.21
N MET A 153 -6.12 -6.85 -0.06
CA MET A 153 -7.31 -6.77 -0.91
C MET A 153 -8.04 -5.44 -0.69
N PRO A 154 -8.45 -4.76 -1.76
CA PRO A 154 -9.18 -3.51 -1.64
C PRO A 154 -10.53 -3.70 -0.95
N LYS A 155 -10.97 -2.64 -0.26
CA LYS A 155 -12.28 -2.52 0.36
C LYS A 155 -13.03 -1.37 -0.30
N GLY A 156 -13.92 -1.71 -1.22
CA GLY A 156 -14.67 -0.75 -2.03
C GLY A 156 -15.70 0.10 -1.30
N GLY A 157 -15.79 0.08 0.04
CA GLY A 157 -16.84 0.75 0.79
C GLY A 157 -16.94 2.26 0.53
N ILE A 158 -15.86 3.01 0.76
CA ILE A 158 -15.83 4.46 0.50
C ILE A 158 -15.84 4.74 -1.01
N LEU A 159 -15.06 3.98 -1.78
CA LEU A 159 -15.01 4.13 -3.25
C LEU A 159 -16.40 3.98 -3.89
N SER A 160 -17.22 3.06 -3.37
CA SER A 160 -18.60 2.86 -3.86
C SER A 160 -19.47 4.09 -3.69
N VAL A 161 -19.30 4.84 -2.59
CA VAL A 161 -20.03 6.09 -2.36
C VAL A 161 -19.65 7.14 -3.41
N ILE A 162 -18.36 7.21 -3.75
CA ILE A 162 -17.83 8.17 -4.74
C ILE A 162 -18.31 7.80 -6.14
N VAL A 163 -18.17 6.52 -6.53
CA VAL A 163 -18.64 6.02 -7.84
C VAL A 163 -20.14 6.20 -7.97
N ASN A 164 -20.93 5.84 -6.94
CA ASN A 164 -22.38 6.04 -6.95
C ASN A 164 -22.75 7.53 -7.06
N ALA A 165 -22.00 8.43 -6.41
CA ALA A 165 -22.24 9.86 -6.54
C ALA A 165 -22.04 10.34 -7.99
N PHE A 166 -21.08 9.78 -8.73
CA PHE A 166 -20.93 10.03 -10.16
C PHE A 166 -22.07 9.40 -10.97
N MET A 167 -22.40 8.12 -10.71
CA MET A 167 -23.45 7.39 -11.45
C MET A 167 -24.84 8.04 -11.29
N ASP A 168 -25.17 8.55 -10.10
CA ASP A 168 -26.41 9.28 -9.81
C ASP A 168 -26.38 10.75 -10.28
N ARG A 169 -25.34 11.17 -11.01
CA ARG A 169 -25.12 12.55 -11.47
C ARG A 169 -25.07 13.59 -10.35
N SER A 170 -24.72 13.16 -9.14
CA SER A 170 -24.58 14.06 -8.00
C SER A 170 -23.32 14.90 -8.07
N ILE A 171 -22.30 14.39 -8.75
CA ILE A 171 -21.07 15.09 -9.10
C ILE A 171 -20.79 14.86 -10.60
N PRO A 172 -20.17 15.83 -11.29
CA PRO A 172 -19.87 15.68 -12.71
C PRO A 172 -18.75 14.66 -12.97
N ASP A 173 -17.77 14.59 -12.07
CA ASP A 173 -16.63 13.66 -12.11
C ASP A 173 -15.89 13.68 -10.76
N ALA A 174 -14.91 12.77 -10.58
CA ALA A 174 -13.85 12.87 -9.59
C ALA A 174 -12.57 12.23 -10.13
N LEU A 175 -11.41 12.73 -9.70
CA LEU A 175 -10.11 12.22 -10.14
C LEU A 175 -9.52 11.31 -9.07
N LEU A 176 -9.38 10.02 -9.37
CA LEU A 176 -8.73 9.05 -8.48
C LEU A 176 -7.22 9.15 -8.62
N VAL A 177 -6.51 9.37 -7.53
CA VAL A 177 -5.05 9.50 -7.47
C VAL A 177 -4.49 8.33 -6.67
N PRO A 178 -3.94 7.28 -7.32
CA PRO A 178 -3.23 6.23 -6.60
C PRO A 178 -1.98 6.82 -5.93
N VAL A 179 -1.75 6.48 -4.66
CA VAL A 179 -0.58 6.98 -3.91
C VAL A 179 0.22 5.80 -3.36
N SER A 180 1.51 5.80 -3.66
CA SER A 180 2.45 4.78 -3.21
C SER A 180 3.36 5.34 -2.14
N VAL A 181 3.39 4.68 -0.99
CA VAL A 181 4.26 5.05 0.13
C VAL A 181 5.15 3.88 0.49
N ASN A 182 6.45 4.14 0.65
CA ASN A 182 7.39 3.14 1.11
C ASN A 182 8.51 3.75 1.97
N TYR A 183 9.07 2.93 2.84
CA TYR A 183 10.03 3.31 3.87
C TYR A 183 11.22 2.38 3.84
N GLU A 184 12.42 2.90 4.11
CA GLU A 184 13.56 2.03 4.38
C GLU A 184 13.39 1.28 5.70
N ARG A 185 12.90 1.95 6.76
CA ARG A 185 12.52 1.32 8.01
C ARG A 185 11.16 1.82 8.48
N LEU A 186 10.30 0.90 8.89
CA LEU A 186 8.94 1.26 9.31
C LEU A 186 8.94 2.01 10.64
N VAL A 187 8.26 3.16 10.67
CA VAL A 187 8.18 4.04 11.85
C VAL A 187 7.40 3.41 13.00
N ASP A 188 6.30 2.72 12.67
CA ASP A 188 5.37 2.08 13.62
C ASP A 188 5.97 0.86 14.35
N GLY A 189 7.23 0.48 14.06
CA GLY A 189 7.87 -0.73 14.56
C GLY A 189 7.65 -1.93 13.65
N ASN A 190 7.57 -3.14 14.22
CA ASN A 190 7.33 -4.38 13.47
C ASN A 190 5.95 -4.98 13.78
N PHE A 191 5.45 -5.81 12.86
CA PHE A 191 4.16 -6.51 13.00
C PHE A 191 4.30 -7.98 13.36
N VAL A 192 5.46 -8.41 13.89
CA VAL A 192 5.77 -9.82 14.16
C VAL A 192 4.74 -10.45 15.10
N ARG A 193 4.35 -9.74 16.17
CA ARG A 193 3.35 -10.20 17.14
C ARG A 193 1.98 -10.42 16.50
N GLU A 194 1.53 -9.47 15.68
CA GLU A 194 0.26 -9.59 14.95
C GLU A 194 0.31 -10.75 13.94
N GLN A 195 1.44 -10.96 13.26
CA GLN A 195 1.62 -12.09 12.35
C GLN A 195 1.67 -13.45 13.06
N LYS A 196 2.10 -13.49 14.34
CA LYS A 196 2.00 -14.67 15.20
C LYS A 196 0.58 -14.97 15.70
N GLY A 197 -0.40 -14.11 15.37
CA GLY A 197 -1.80 -14.27 15.77
C GLY A 197 -2.15 -13.60 17.10
N GLU A 198 -1.23 -12.83 17.70
CA GLU A 198 -1.55 -12.07 18.89
C GLU A 198 -2.57 -10.96 18.58
N LYS A 199 -3.44 -10.67 19.54
CA LYS A 199 -4.46 -9.63 19.39
C LYS A 199 -3.81 -8.26 19.23
N LYS A 200 -4.32 -7.46 18.30
CA LYS A 200 -3.96 -6.04 18.16
C LYS A 200 -4.23 -5.32 19.48
N VAL A 201 -3.19 -4.73 20.07
CA VAL A 201 -3.31 -3.89 21.26
C VAL A 201 -3.75 -2.49 20.83
N PRO A 202 -4.84 -1.93 21.39
CA PRO A 202 -5.21 -0.54 21.11
C PRO A 202 -4.11 0.41 21.61
N GLU A 203 -3.83 1.45 20.82
CA GLU A 203 -2.86 2.47 21.17
C GLU A 203 -3.46 3.37 22.26
N SER A 204 -2.89 3.36 23.47
CA SER A 204 -3.27 4.31 24.53
C SER A 204 -2.54 5.64 24.31
N PHE A 205 -3.08 6.73 24.87
CA PHE A 205 -2.44 8.06 24.78
C PHE A 205 -0.98 8.04 25.24
N TRP A 206 -0.70 7.42 26.39
CA TRP A 206 0.67 7.31 26.92
C TRP A 206 1.59 6.46 26.03
N LYS A 207 1.06 5.37 25.45
CA LYS A 207 1.83 4.55 24.50
C LYS A 207 2.10 5.30 23.20
N ALA A 208 1.15 6.08 22.71
CA ALA A 208 1.33 6.93 21.53
C ALA A 208 2.40 8.00 21.78
N MET A 209 2.36 8.69 22.93
CA MET A 209 3.38 9.68 23.31
C MET A 209 4.78 9.07 23.47
N SER A 210 4.88 7.91 24.14
CA SER A 210 6.15 7.18 24.26
C SER A 210 6.66 6.71 22.88
N GLY A 211 5.77 6.26 22.00
CA GLY A 211 6.08 5.89 20.61
C GLY A 211 6.61 7.07 19.80
N ILE A 212 6.00 8.25 19.92
CA ILE A 212 6.47 9.49 19.30
C ILE A 212 7.87 9.85 19.81
N TRP A 213 8.09 9.81 21.13
CA TRP A 213 9.39 10.15 21.71
C TRP A 213 10.48 9.18 21.24
N LYS A 214 10.20 7.87 21.22
CA LYS A 214 11.11 6.86 20.66
C LYS A 214 11.39 7.10 19.19
N THR A 215 10.36 7.44 18.42
CA THR A 215 10.47 7.75 16.99
C THR A 215 11.42 8.93 16.77
N LEU A 216 11.23 10.02 17.50
CA LEU A 216 12.07 11.23 17.39
C LEU A 216 13.56 10.99 17.70
N HIS A 217 13.89 9.95 18.47
CA HIS A 217 15.27 9.59 18.82
C HIS A 217 15.85 8.44 17.97
N SER A 218 15.07 7.91 17.03
CA SER A 218 15.46 6.76 16.20
C SER A 218 15.67 7.17 14.74
N LYS A 219 16.55 6.48 14.03
CA LYS A 219 16.80 6.71 12.60
C LYS A 219 16.00 5.73 11.75
N TYR A 220 15.15 6.25 10.86
CA TYR A 220 14.28 5.44 9.98
C TYR A 220 14.67 5.50 8.50
N GLY A 221 15.70 6.28 8.16
CA GLY A 221 16.20 6.41 6.80
C GLY A 221 15.28 7.26 5.93
N LEU A 222 15.19 6.89 4.66
CA LEU A 222 14.41 7.57 3.63
C LEU A 222 12.95 7.11 3.62
N MET A 223 12.06 8.07 3.39
CA MET A 223 10.68 7.83 3.00
C MET A 223 10.49 8.26 1.54
N ARG A 224 9.83 7.43 0.73
CA ARG A 224 9.42 7.78 -0.64
C ARG A 224 7.90 7.79 -0.72
N ILE A 225 7.38 8.86 -1.31
CA ILE A 225 5.97 9.00 -1.65
C ILE A 225 5.89 9.33 -3.13
N ASP A 226 5.18 8.48 -3.87
CA ASP A 226 4.91 8.65 -5.30
C ASP A 226 3.41 8.88 -5.49
N PHE A 227 3.06 9.98 -6.16
CA PHE A 227 1.69 10.29 -6.58
C PHE A 227 1.55 9.86 -8.05
N ASN A 228 0.69 8.87 -8.30
CA ASN A 228 0.52 8.35 -9.65
C ASN A 228 -0.40 9.26 -10.48
N GLU A 229 -0.51 8.93 -11.77
CA GLU A 229 -1.36 9.66 -12.70
C GLU A 229 -2.84 9.63 -12.25
N PRO A 230 -3.52 10.79 -12.16
CA PRO A 230 -4.93 10.84 -11.81
C PRO A 230 -5.81 10.25 -12.91
N TYR A 231 -6.76 9.40 -12.54
CA TYR A 231 -7.77 8.84 -13.45
C TYR A 231 -9.13 9.48 -13.24
N SER A 232 -9.78 9.90 -14.32
CA SER A 232 -11.18 10.34 -14.27
C SER A 232 -12.10 9.13 -14.07
N ILE A 233 -13.01 9.20 -13.09
CA ILE A 233 -14.06 8.17 -12.93
C ILE A 233 -14.92 8.10 -14.19
N LYS A 234 -15.23 9.25 -14.79
CA LYS A 234 -15.98 9.32 -16.05
C LYS A 234 -15.28 8.54 -17.16
N GLU A 235 -13.98 8.75 -17.35
CA GLU A 235 -13.20 8.05 -18.39
C GLU A 235 -13.06 6.55 -18.10
N LEU A 236 -12.86 6.17 -16.83
CA LEU A 236 -12.82 4.78 -16.40
C LEU A 236 -14.14 4.07 -16.74
N VAL A 237 -15.28 4.63 -16.33
CA VAL A 237 -16.60 4.05 -16.60
C VAL A 237 -16.86 3.91 -18.10
N GLN A 238 -16.49 4.92 -18.89
CA GLN A 238 -16.58 4.85 -20.35
C GLN A 238 -15.71 3.74 -20.94
N SER A 239 -14.51 3.54 -20.42
CA SER A 239 -13.57 2.50 -20.87
C SER A 239 -14.10 1.10 -20.55
N TYR A 240 -14.58 0.88 -19.33
CA TYR A 240 -15.24 -0.38 -18.94
C TYR A 240 -16.48 -0.68 -19.80
N ASN A 241 -17.28 0.35 -20.14
CA ASN A 241 -18.44 0.18 -21.02
C ASN A 241 -18.07 -0.19 -22.45
N LYS A 242 -16.98 0.39 -23.00
CA LYS A 242 -16.50 0.04 -24.34
C LYS A 242 -16.12 -1.43 -24.42
N VAL A 243 -15.39 -1.93 -23.42
CA VAL A 243 -15.06 -3.35 -23.29
C VAL A 243 -16.33 -4.19 -23.20
N ALA A 244 -17.30 -3.74 -22.40
CA ALA A 244 -18.56 -4.46 -22.23
C ALA A 244 -19.46 -4.49 -23.47
N THR A 245 -19.36 -3.50 -24.34
CA THR A 245 -20.14 -3.47 -25.60
C THR A 245 -19.55 -4.41 -26.66
N GLY A 246 -18.26 -4.77 -26.55
CA GLY A 246 -17.58 -5.73 -27.43
C GLY A 246 -17.75 -7.20 -27.01
N ASP A 247 -18.16 -7.46 -25.78
CA ASP A 247 -18.33 -8.80 -25.23
C ASP A 247 -19.62 -8.86 -24.39
N SER A 248 -20.66 -9.51 -24.94
CA SER A 248 -22.04 -9.53 -24.42
C SER A 248 -22.21 -10.07 -22.99
N GLN A 249 -21.14 -10.58 -22.37
CA GLN A 249 -21.12 -11.05 -20.98
C GLN A 249 -21.01 -9.92 -19.96
N PHE A 250 -20.57 -8.72 -20.33
CA PHE A 250 -20.36 -7.61 -19.40
C PHE A 250 -21.50 -6.59 -19.44
N LYS A 251 -21.84 -6.05 -18.27
CA LYS A 251 -22.92 -5.05 -18.11
C LYS A 251 -22.43 -3.66 -18.53
N VAL A 252 -23.26 -2.95 -19.29
CA VAL A 252 -23.04 -1.53 -19.62
C VAL A 252 -23.55 -0.65 -18.47
N TYR A 253 -22.71 0.26 -18.00
CA TYR A 253 -22.94 1.15 -16.87
C TYR A 253 -23.26 2.58 -17.34
N GLN A 254 -24.51 3.04 -17.22
CA GLN A 254 -24.86 4.43 -17.60
C GLN A 254 -25.24 5.28 -16.40
N PRO A 255 -24.76 6.54 -16.31
CA PRO A 255 -25.23 7.47 -15.29
C PRO A 255 -26.71 7.81 -15.48
N SER A 256 -27.54 7.47 -14.50
CA SER A 256 -28.99 7.68 -14.52
C SER A 256 -29.43 8.64 -13.42
N GLU A 257 -30.51 9.38 -13.65
CA GLU A 257 -31.11 10.18 -12.59
C GLU A 257 -31.60 9.29 -11.44
N ARG A 258 -31.41 9.79 -10.23
CA ARG A 258 -31.63 9.08 -8.97
C ARG A 258 -33.07 8.58 -8.86
N LYS A 259 -33.33 7.33 -9.23
CA LYS A 259 -34.50 6.60 -8.71
C LYS A 259 -34.15 6.19 -7.29
N LEU A 260 -34.96 6.59 -6.31
CA LEU A 260 -34.86 6.10 -4.93
C LEU A 260 -35.03 4.57 -4.94
N GLN A 261 -33.96 3.83 -5.18
CA GLN A 261 -33.99 2.38 -5.13
C GLN A 261 -33.64 1.93 -3.72
N HIS A 262 -34.64 1.37 -3.05
CA HIS A 262 -34.46 0.66 -1.79
C HIS A 262 -33.84 -0.71 -2.08
N ASN A 263 -32.51 -0.77 -2.26
CA ASN A 263 -31.83 -2.06 -2.40
C ASN A 263 -31.57 -2.67 -1.02
N GLN A 264 -32.43 -3.62 -0.63
CA GLN A 264 -32.17 -4.57 0.45
C GLN A 264 -31.20 -5.64 -0.04
N SER A 265 -29.89 -5.37 -0.03
CA SER A 265 -28.91 -6.40 -0.39
C SER A 265 -28.59 -7.32 0.80
N THR A 266 -28.51 -8.63 0.56
CA THR A 266 -28.44 -9.71 1.58
C THR A 266 -27.10 -10.46 1.64
N SER A 267 -26.01 -10.03 0.98
CA SER A 267 -24.74 -10.79 1.04
C SER A 267 -23.45 -9.95 0.96
N SER A 268 -22.71 -9.86 2.08
CA SER A 268 -21.29 -10.32 2.21
C SER A 268 -20.71 -10.05 3.61
N LEU A 269 -19.94 -11.04 4.11
CA LEU A 269 -19.46 -11.25 5.49
C LEU A 269 -18.42 -10.25 6.04
N TYR A 270 -18.19 -9.10 5.40
CA TYR A 270 -17.22 -8.10 5.86
C TYR A 270 -17.73 -6.66 5.67
N GLY A 271 -18.73 -6.28 6.48
CA GLY A 271 -18.84 -5.02 7.23
C GLY A 271 -18.52 -3.64 6.63
N THR A 272 -18.33 -3.46 5.33
CA THR A 272 -18.07 -2.15 4.69
C THR A 272 -18.84 -1.88 3.40
N ASP A 273 -19.76 -2.75 2.97
CA ASP A 273 -20.34 -2.64 1.65
C ASP A 273 -21.47 -1.61 1.59
N VAL A 274 -21.19 -0.31 1.37
CA VAL A 274 -22.17 0.71 0.89
C VAL A 274 -22.46 0.55 -0.62
N VAL A 275 -22.09 -0.61 -1.17
CA VAL A 275 -22.13 -0.89 -2.59
C VAL A 275 -23.58 -1.09 -3.04
N CYS A 276 -24.01 -0.30 -4.03
CA CYS A 276 -25.17 -0.66 -4.83
C CYS A 276 -24.79 -1.91 -5.61
N GLU A 277 -25.50 -3.04 -5.44
CA GLU A 277 -25.13 -4.30 -6.08
C GLU A 277 -24.98 -4.17 -7.60
N GLU A 278 -25.71 -3.24 -8.22
CA GLU A 278 -25.65 -2.96 -9.65
C GLU A 278 -24.26 -2.54 -10.16
N HIS A 279 -23.41 -1.94 -9.31
CA HIS A 279 -22.08 -1.42 -9.67
C HIS A 279 -20.93 -2.17 -8.99
N ARG A 280 -21.22 -3.28 -8.30
CA ARG A 280 -20.23 -4.02 -7.49
C ARG A 280 -19.00 -4.46 -8.29
N THR A 281 -19.20 -5.03 -9.47
CA THR A 281 -18.11 -5.52 -10.32
C THR A 281 -17.22 -4.39 -10.85
N LEU A 282 -17.83 -3.27 -11.24
CA LEU A 282 -17.12 -2.06 -11.66
C LEU A 282 -16.26 -1.51 -10.50
N ILE A 283 -16.84 -1.39 -9.30
CA ILE A 283 -16.12 -0.90 -8.11
C ILE A 283 -14.98 -1.85 -7.75
N ASP A 284 -15.19 -3.17 -7.80
CA ASP A 284 -14.13 -4.15 -7.54
C ASP A 284 -12.99 -4.00 -8.55
N SER A 285 -13.32 -3.85 -9.84
CA SER A 285 -12.33 -3.68 -10.92
C SER A 285 -11.50 -2.40 -10.74
N ILE A 286 -12.15 -1.24 -10.55
CA ILE A 286 -11.47 0.04 -10.29
C ILE A 286 -10.60 -0.07 -9.02
N SER A 287 -11.11 -0.71 -7.97
CA SER A 287 -10.38 -0.83 -6.72
C SER A 287 -9.12 -1.70 -6.84
N ARG A 288 -9.16 -2.76 -7.66
CA ARG A 288 -8.00 -3.62 -7.95
C ARG A 288 -6.99 -2.91 -8.83
N GLU A 289 -7.45 -2.15 -9.81
CA GLU A 289 -6.62 -1.32 -10.68
C GLU A 289 -5.81 -0.30 -9.86
N VAL A 290 -6.48 0.43 -8.96
CA VAL A 290 -5.80 1.36 -8.03
C VAL A 290 -4.74 0.64 -7.18
N VAL A 291 -5.08 -0.51 -6.58
CA VAL A 291 -4.11 -1.27 -5.77
C VAL A 291 -2.94 -1.76 -6.61
N TYR A 292 -3.21 -2.21 -7.85
CA TYR A 292 -2.19 -2.63 -8.79
C TYR A 292 -1.25 -1.48 -9.15
N ASP A 293 -1.77 -0.30 -9.47
CA ASP A 293 -0.98 0.87 -9.82
C ASP A 293 -0.14 1.37 -8.65
N CYS A 294 -0.71 1.39 -7.45
CA CYS A 294 0.09 1.70 -6.28
C CYS A 294 1.21 0.66 -6.09
N ALA A 295 0.89 -0.63 -6.13
CA ALA A 295 1.88 -1.68 -5.93
C ALA A 295 2.96 -1.69 -7.03
N SER A 296 2.60 -1.38 -8.28
CA SER A 296 3.50 -1.33 -9.43
C SER A 296 4.42 -0.10 -9.35
N ALA A 297 3.89 1.07 -9.01
CA ALA A 297 4.64 2.31 -8.87
C ALA A 297 5.48 2.39 -7.59
N THR A 298 5.19 1.57 -6.57
CA THR A 298 5.95 1.60 -5.32
C THR A 298 7.43 1.31 -5.58
N SER A 299 8.26 2.31 -5.27
CA SER A 299 9.72 2.28 -5.39
C SER A 299 10.37 1.29 -4.43
N VAL A 300 11.43 0.61 -4.87
CA VAL A 300 12.18 -0.36 -4.07
C VAL A 300 13.22 0.37 -3.21
N MET A 301 13.14 0.14 -1.89
CA MET A 301 14.08 0.68 -0.89
C MET A 301 15.34 -0.18 -0.75
N SER A 302 16.40 0.41 -0.20
CA SER A 302 17.69 -0.26 0.01
C SER A 302 17.56 -1.49 0.92
N THR A 303 16.82 -1.34 2.02
CA THR A 303 16.48 -2.40 2.97
C THR A 303 15.61 -3.50 2.35
N ASN A 304 14.69 -3.15 1.45
CA ASN A 304 13.87 -4.13 0.73
C ASN A 304 14.75 -5.03 -0.16
N ALA A 305 15.70 -4.43 -0.88
CA ALA A 305 16.64 -5.15 -1.71
C ALA A 305 17.58 -6.05 -0.88
N LEU A 306 18.14 -5.53 0.22
CA LEU A 306 19.01 -6.32 1.10
C LEU A 306 18.25 -7.48 1.75
N ALA A 307 17.07 -7.24 2.32
CA ALA A 307 16.25 -8.28 2.93
C ALA A 307 15.85 -9.36 1.92
N PHE A 308 15.51 -8.97 0.69
CA PHE A 308 15.22 -9.91 -0.39
C PHE A 308 16.43 -10.80 -0.73
N LEU A 309 17.63 -10.23 -0.90
CA LEU A 309 18.84 -10.99 -1.19
C LEU A 309 19.22 -11.94 -0.05
N MET A 310 19.11 -11.48 1.20
CA MET A 310 19.38 -12.31 2.38
C MET A 310 18.42 -13.49 2.50
N LEU A 311 17.14 -13.30 2.19
CA LEU A 311 16.14 -14.36 2.27
C LEU A 311 16.06 -15.27 1.04
N THR A 312 16.63 -14.88 -0.11
CA THR A 312 16.53 -15.67 -1.34
C THR A 312 17.86 -16.31 -1.77
N GLN A 313 18.98 -15.60 -1.62
CA GLN A 313 20.29 -16.06 -2.09
C GLN A 313 21.26 -16.33 -0.94
N PHE A 314 21.30 -15.47 0.07
CA PHE A 314 22.32 -15.50 1.12
C PHE A 314 21.79 -15.90 2.50
N ARG A 315 20.90 -16.90 2.55
CA ARG A 315 20.29 -17.35 3.82
C ARG A 315 21.29 -17.80 4.88
N LYS A 316 22.44 -18.33 4.46
CA LYS A 316 23.53 -18.79 5.34
C LYS A 316 24.52 -17.69 5.71
N GLY A 317 24.37 -16.49 5.14
CA GLY A 317 25.32 -15.39 5.21
C GLY A 317 26.28 -15.37 4.02
N ALA A 318 26.86 -14.20 3.76
CA ALA A 318 27.86 -13.97 2.70
C ALA A 318 28.70 -12.71 2.98
N LEU A 319 29.85 -12.61 2.31
CA LEU A 319 30.69 -11.41 2.36
C LEU A 319 29.91 -10.22 1.81
N ALA A 320 30.05 -9.05 2.44
CA ALA A 320 29.34 -7.83 2.01
C ALA A 320 29.65 -7.47 0.55
N THR A 321 30.84 -7.78 0.06
CA THR A 321 31.25 -7.63 -1.35
C THR A 321 30.44 -8.53 -2.29
N ASN A 322 30.22 -9.80 -1.92
CA ASN A 322 29.40 -10.73 -2.71
C ASN A 322 27.93 -10.29 -2.73
N VAL A 323 27.43 -9.78 -1.61
CA VAL A 323 26.08 -9.21 -1.51
C VAL A 323 25.95 -7.96 -2.38
N ALA A 324 26.99 -7.10 -2.41
CA ALA A 324 27.03 -5.92 -3.26
C ALA A 324 26.98 -6.28 -4.76
N LEU A 325 27.75 -7.29 -5.19
CA LEU A 325 27.68 -7.79 -6.58
C LEU A 325 26.28 -8.33 -6.93
N ALA A 326 25.65 -9.04 -6.00
CA ALA A 326 24.27 -9.51 -6.19
C ALA A 326 23.25 -8.36 -6.21
N LEU A 327 23.49 -7.28 -5.46
CA LEU A 327 22.69 -6.06 -5.51
C LEU A 327 22.80 -5.37 -6.88
N ASP A 328 24.00 -5.29 -7.46
CA ASP A 328 24.18 -4.78 -8.83
C ASP A 328 23.45 -5.64 -9.86
N SER A 329 23.53 -6.96 -9.74
CA SER A 329 22.75 -7.88 -10.58
C SER A 329 21.25 -7.69 -10.42
N LEU A 330 20.76 -7.50 -9.18
CA LEU A 330 19.36 -7.22 -8.90
C LEU A 330 18.90 -5.89 -9.52
N ARG A 331 19.71 -4.83 -9.39
CA ARG A 331 19.45 -3.51 -10.01
C ARG A 331 19.33 -3.64 -11.53
N ASN A 332 20.26 -4.35 -12.16
CA ASN A 332 20.25 -4.57 -13.61
C ASN A 332 18.99 -5.33 -14.07
N ARG A 333 18.53 -6.32 -13.29
CA ARG A 333 17.28 -7.06 -13.59
C ARG A 333 16.01 -6.25 -13.42
N LEU A 334 16.02 -5.27 -12.49
CA LEU A 334 14.88 -4.41 -12.20
C LEU A 334 14.85 -3.13 -13.05
N LYS A 335 15.96 -2.80 -13.72
CA LYS A 335 16.10 -1.60 -14.55
C LYS A 335 14.98 -1.51 -15.59
N GLY A 336 14.27 -0.39 -15.59
CA GLY A 336 13.14 -0.13 -16.49
C GLY A 336 11.83 -0.83 -16.10
N ARG A 337 11.81 -1.66 -15.05
CA ARG A 337 10.61 -2.36 -14.56
C ARG A 337 10.15 -1.87 -13.18
N LYS A 338 11.10 -1.45 -12.34
CA LYS A 338 10.85 -0.92 -11.00
C LYS A 338 11.77 0.26 -10.73
N ASP A 339 11.22 1.30 -10.10
CA ASP A 339 12.03 2.43 -9.61
C ASP A 339 12.80 2.00 -8.35
N MET A 340 14.05 2.48 -8.25
CA MET A 340 14.94 2.21 -7.13
C MET A 340 15.13 3.53 -6.38
N ALA A 341 14.71 3.58 -5.12
CA ALA A 341 14.77 4.80 -4.32
C ALA A 341 16.19 5.16 -3.83
N PHE A 342 17.21 4.43 -4.28
CA PHE A 342 18.58 4.55 -3.84
C PHE A 342 19.56 4.36 -5.01
N ALA A 343 20.68 5.08 -4.99
CA ALA A 343 21.71 5.07 -6.01
C ALA A 343 23.11 5.16 -5.38
N GLY A 344 24.15 4.88 -6.18
CA GLY A 344 25.54 4.89 -5.73
C GLY A 344 26.12 3.50 -5.50
N ASP A 345 27.28 3.46 -4.84
CA ASP A 345 28.07 2.25 -4.61
C ASP A 345 27.29 1.19 -3.81
N SER A 346 27.28 -0.04 -4.33
CA SER A 346 26.51 -1.14 -3.77
C SER A 346 27.04 -1.62 -2.43
N LEU A 347 28.35 -1.57 -2.20
CA LEU A 347 28.93 -1.98 -0.91
C LEU A 347 28.52 -1.03 0.21
N HIS A 348 28.58 0.28 -0.04
CA HIS A 348 28.10 1.29 0.91
C HIS A 348 26.61 1.11 1.22
N ILE A 349 25.80 0.83 0.20
CA ILE A 349 24.35 0.69 0.36
C ILE A 349 23.98 -0.58 1.13
N VAL A 350 24.69 -1.68 0.89
CA VAL A 350 24.54 -2.91 1.66
C VAL A 350 24.88 -2.67 3.13
N ASN A 351 25.99 -1.99 3.41
CA ASN A 351 26.38 -1.68 4.79
C ASN A 351 25.39 -0.74 5.48
N TYR A 352 24.98 0.34 4.80
CA TYR A 352 23.96 1.27 5.27
C TYR A 352 22.63 0.57 5.58
N SER A 353 22.16 -0.28 4.67
CA SER A 353 20.90 -1.01 4.83
C SER A 353 20.96 -1.99 6.00
N ALA A 354 22.12 -2.65 6.19
CA ALA A 354 22.33 -3.54 7.33
C ALA A 354 22.32 -2.77 8.65
N ASP A 355 22.96 -1.61 8.72
CA ASP A 355 22.95 -0.74 9.91
C ASP A 355 21.52 -0.27 10.23
N LEU A 356 20.74 0.07 9.20
CA LEU A 356 19.38 0.56 9.36
C LEU A 356 18.40 -0.55 9.81
N LEU A 357 18.52 -1.76 9.26
CA LEU A 357 17.76 -2.95 9.70
C LEU A 357 18.17 -3.39 11.11
N GLY A 358 19.45 -3.18 11.48
CA GLY A 358 20.00 -3.44 12.79
C GLY A 358 20.39 -4.90 13.03
N GLU A 359 21.20 -5.11 14.08
CA GLU A 359 21.80 -6.41 14.43
C GLU A 359 20.78 -7.49 14.80
N GLY A 360 19.56 -7.09 15.20
CA GLY A 360 18.46 -8.01 15.48
C GLY A 360 17.91 -8.72 14.23
N LEU A 361 18.18 -8.18 13.03
CA LEU A 361 17.76 -8.77 11.76
C LEU A 361 18.93 -9.27 10.93
N ILE A 362 20.03 -8.51 10.88
CA ILE A 362 21.24 -8.86 10.11
C ILE A 362 22.44 -8.70 11.02
N THR A 363 23.12 -9.80 11.34
CA THR A 363 24.36 -9.76 12.10
C THR A 363 25.54 -9.43 11.20
N ARG A 364 26.47 -8.65 11.76
CA ARG A 364 27.73 -8.30 11.12
C ARG A 364 28.87 -8.95 11.90
N THR A 365 29.71 -9.70 11.21
CA THR A 365 30.93 -10.29 11.77
C THR A 365 32.11 -9.95 10.88
N GLN A 366 33.28 -9.72 11.46
CA GLN A 366 34.51 -9.53 10.69
C GLN A 366 35.31 -10.84 10.66
N ASP A 367 35.84 -11.17 9.49
CA ASP A 367 36.82 -12.24 9.31
C ASP A 367 38.21 -11.82 9.85
N GLU A 368 39.13 -12.76 10.03
CA GLU A 368 40.54 -12.55 10.37
C GLU A 368 41.24 -11.57 9.42
N ARG A 369 40.76 -11.47 8.18
CA ARG A 369 41.24 -10.52 7.16
C ARG A 369 40.56 -9.14 7.22
N GLY A 370 39.73 -8.87 8.23
CA GLY A 370 38.97 -7.63 8.39
C GLY A 370 37.77 -7.50 7.45
N GLN A 371 37.42 -8.55 6.70
CA GLN A 371 36.31 -8.49 5.75
C GLN A 371 34.97 -8.64 6.46
N THR A 372 34.00 -7.81 6.07
CA THR A 372 32.67 -7.80 6.67
C THR A 372 31.80 -8.92 6.10
N HIS A 373 31.33 -9.79 6.98
CA HIS A 373 30.39 -10.87 6.68
C HIS A 373 29.01 -10.51 7.24
N LEU A 374 27.99 -10.66 6.41
CA LEU A 374 26.60 -10.35 6.77
C LEU A 374 25.79 -11.64 6.81
N LYS A 375 24.99 -11.82 7.85
CA LYS A 375 24.14 -13.01 8.00
C LYS A 375 22.77 -12.64 8.55
N PRO A 376 21.67 -13.15 7.95
CA PRO A 376 20.35 -12.94 8.53
C PRO A 376 20.23 -13.72 9.84
N VAL A 377 19.63 -13.07 10.85
CA VAL A 377 19.30 -13.70 12.12
C VAL A 377 18.26 -14.79 11.87
N GLN A 378 18.53 -15.99 12.37
CA GLN A 378 17.73 -17.20 12.09
C GLN A 378 16.52 -17.36 13.03
N SER A 379 16.26 -16.37 13.91
CA SER A 379 15.08 -16.41 14.76
C SER A 379 13.82 -16.23 13.91
N THR A 380 12.74 -16.93 14.27
CA THR A 380 11.46 -16.83 13.56
C THR A 380 10.96 -15.38 13.48
N GLU A 381 11.18 -14.59 14.54
CA GLU A 381 10.79 -13.19 14.60
C GLU A 381 11.54 -12.33 13.59
N ALA A 382 12.87 -12.49 13.53
CA ALA A 382 13.71 -11.78 12.58
C ALA A 382 13.38 -12.15 11.14
N LEU A 383 13.12 -13.44 10.86
CA LEU A 383 12.73 -13.89 9.52
C LEU A 383 11.35 -13.36 9.10
N ILE A 384 10.40 -13.28 10.03
CA ILE A 384 9.07 -12.67 9.78
C ILE A 384 9.23 -11.18 9.46
N GLU A 385 10.05 -10.46 10.21
CA GLU A 385 10.30 -9.04 9.96
C GLU A 385 11.08 -8.81 8.66
N LEU A 386 12.14 -9.57 8.38
CA LEU A 386 12.85 -9.51 7.10
C LEU A 386 11.93 -9.84 5.92
N SER A 387 11.00 -10.79 6.10
CA SER A 387 9.98 -11.13 5.09
C SER A 387 9.09 -9.93 4.78
N TYR A 388 8.74 -9.11 5.76
CA TYR A 388 7.98 -7.87 5.53
C TYR A 388 8.66 -6.96 4.50
N TYR A 389 9.97 -6.71 4.65
CA TYR A 389 10.75 -5.88 3.72
C TYR A 389 10.95 -6.56 2.36
N SER A 390 11.28 -7.86 2.37
CA SER A 390 11.50 -8.67 1.17
C SER A 390 10.24 -8.78 0.28
N ASN A 391 9.06 -8.78 0.89
CA ASN A 391 7.77 -8.91 0.20
C ASN A 391 7.45 -7.76 -0.76
N MET A 392 8.23 -6.66 -0.77
CA MET A 392 8.15 -5.67 -1.83
C MET A 392 8.60 -6.22 -3.19
N LEU A 393 9.62 -7.09 -3.20
CA LEU A 393 10.21 -7.67 -4.42
C LEU A 393 9.67 -9.06 -4.74
N THR A 394 9.19 -9.81 -3.74
CA THR A 394 8.67 -11.17 -3.94
C THR A 394 7.61 -11.27 -5.05
N PRO A 395 6.57 -10.41 -5.12
CA PRO A 395 5.56 -10.51 -6.18
C PRO A 395 6.12 -10.29 -7.58
N HIS A 396 7.18 -9.47 -7.72
CA HIS A 396 7.79 -9.18 -9.01
C HIS A 396 8.43 -10.44 -9.64
N PHE A 397 9.04 -11.28 -8.82
CA PHE A 397 9.69 -12.52 -9.27
C PHE A 397 8.81 -13.77 -9.13
N ALA A 398 7.64 -13.67 -8.49
CA ALA A 398 6.80 -14.83 -8.17
C ALA A 398 6.40 -15.62 -9.41
N LEU A 399 5.82 -14.97 -10.43
CA LEU A 399 5.37 -15.65 -11.64
C LEU A 399 6.53 -16.29 -12.42
N GLN A 400 7.64 -15.56 -12.58
CA GLN A 400 8.85 -16.08 -13.23
C GLN A 400 9.41 -17.28 -12.48
N SER A 401 9.40 -17.24 -11.14
CA SER A 401 9.86 -18.33 -10.30
C SER A 401 8.97 -19.57 -10.45
N VAL A 402 7.64 -19.41 -10.48
CA VAL A 402 6.70 -20.51 -10.72
C VAL A 402 6.97 -21.14 -12.07
N LEU A 403 7.05 -20.35 -13.15
CA LEU A 403 7.32 -20.86 -14.49
C LEU A 403 8.66 -21.60 -14.55
N MET A 404 9.74 -21.04 -13.99
CA MET A 404 11.06 -21.66 -14.01
C MET A 404 11.10 -22.98 -13.22
N ILE A 405 10.42 -23.05 -12.07
CA ILE A 405 10.30 -24.30 -11.31
C ILE A 405 9.52 -25.33 -12.11
N THR A 406 8.40 -24.96 -12.72
CA THR A 406 7.60 -25.85 -13.57
C THR A 406 8.42 -26.37 -14.76
N PHE A 407 9.12 -25.50 -15.48
CA PHE A 407 9.99 -25.90 -16.59
C PHE A 407 11.13 -26.83 -16.14
N HIS A 408 11.78 -26.52 -15.01
CA HIS A 408 12.85 -27.35 -14.47
C HIS A 408 12.36 -28.77 -14.16
N GLN A 409 11.18 -28.90 -13.53
CA GLN A 409 10.60 -30.21 -13.24
C GLN A 409 10.23 -30.99 -14.50
N LEU A 410 9.62 -30.34 -15.50
CA LEU A 410 9.26 -30.99 -16.76
C LEU A 410 10.50 -31.46 -17.55
N LEU A 411 11.59 -30.70 -17.53
CA LEU A 411 12.84 -31.06 -18.20
C LEU A 411 13.57 -32.21 -17.50
N LEU A 412 13.52 -32.28 -16.17
CA LEU A 412 14.07 -33.41 -15.41
C LEU A 412 13.32 -34.71 -15.71
N VAL A 413 11.98 -34.66 -15.75
CA VAL A 413 11.15 -35.83 -16.12
C VAL A 413 11.46 -36.30 -17.55
N SER A 414 11.62 -35.37 -18.51
CA SER A 414 12.00 -35.74 -19.87
C SER A 414 13.42 -36.31 -19.98
N ALA A 415 14.33 -35.98 -19.06
CA ALA A 415 15.68 -36.55 -19.03
C ALA A 415 15.68 -37.97 -18.42
N ASP A 416 14.88 -38.20 -17.37
CA ASP A 416 14.70 -39.53 -16.77
C ASP A 416 13.93 -40.49 -17.69
N ASP A 417 12.95 -40.01 -18.46
CA ASP A 417 12.24 -40.82 -19.47
C ASP A 417 13.17 -41.21 -20.65
N LYS A 418 14.14 -40.36 -21.00
CA LYS A 418 15.19 -40.71 -21.98
C LYS A 418 16.22 -41.68 -21.41
N ALA A 419 16.55 -41.59 -20.12
CA ALA A 419 17.44 -42.52 -19.44
C ALA A 419 16.79 -43.91 -19.23
N THR A 420 15.48 -43.97 -18.94
CA THR A 420 14.74 -45.25 -18.84
C THR A 420 14.45 -45.88 -20.20
N ALA A 421 14.33 -45.10 -21.27
CA ALA A 421 14.25 -45.63 -22.64
C ALA A 421 15.56 -46.31 -23.11
N SER A 422 16.71 -45.93 -22.56
CA SER A 422 18.00 -46.58 -22.87
C SER A 422 18.30 -47.87 -22.08
N TYR A 423 17.45 -48.26 -21.12
CA TYR A 423 17.65 -49.46 -20.28
C TYR A 423 16.65 -50.61 -20.57
N ARG A 424 15.86 -50.53 -21.65
CA ARG A 424 14.95 -51.61 -22.08
C ARG A 424 15.25 -52.13 -23.48
N PHE A 425 16.47 -52.60 -23.71
CA PHE A 425 16.75 -53.58 -24.76
C PHE A 425 17.76 -54.60 -24.21
N SER A 426 17.37 -55.88 -24.20
CA SER A 426 17.97 -57.02 -23.45
C SER A 426 17.34 -57.15 -22.04
N VAL A 427 16.48 -58.12 -21.73
CA VAL A 427 16.63 -59.57 -21.91
C VAL A 427 15.27 -60.25 -22.15
N ASN A 428 15.35 -61.31 -22.95
CA ASN A 428 14.37 -62.30 -23.37
C ASN A 428 13.65 -63.10 -22.26
N LYS A 429 12.41 -63.48 -22.59
CA LYS A 429 11.78 -64.82 -22.48
C LYS A 429 11.28 -65.40 -21.14
N TYR A 430 10.08 -66.02 -21.28
CA TYR A 430 9.35 -67.00 -20.46
C TYR A 430 8.46 -66.42 -19.32
N SER A 431 7.12 -66.44 -19.48
CA SER A 431 6.17 -67.53 -19.11
C SER A 431 6.14 -67.73 -17.59
N PHE A 432 5.05 -67.58 -16.82
CA PHE A 432 3.62 -67.80 -17.01
C PHE A 432 2.79 -66.76 -16.25
#